data_AF-A0A517LKJ4-F1
#
_entry.id   AF-A0A517LKJ4-F1
#
_cell.length_a   1.000
_cell.length_b   1.000
_cell.length_c   1.000
_cell.angle_alpha   90.00
_cell.angle_beta   90.00
_cell.angle_gamma   90.00
#
_symmetry.space_group_name_H-M   'P 1'
#
loop_
_entity.id
_entity.type
_entity.pdbx_description
1 polymer ?
#
loop_
_entity_poly.entity_id
_entity_poly.type
_entity_poly.pdbx_seq_one_letter_code
_entity_poly.pdbx_strand_id
1 'polypeptide(L)'
;MKFTTLAPAIITLLHSTAYASLAGVPCCQSDINLCKSFSDREGCVKVGDRPYCVVSNKDPTCIAECKAHTKPPVHEWWAYKPPNQDRLCVCTRFQAAAPGLKC
;
A
#
# COMPACT_ATOMS: atom_id res chain seq x y z
N MET A 1 30.52 -39.95 32.84
CA MET A 1 30.60 -38.71 32.04
C MET A 1 29.65 -38.82 30.86
N LYS A 2 28.71 -37.87 30.73
CA LYS A 2 28.09 -37.42 29.46
C LYS A 2 27.13 -36.29 29.83
N PHE A 3 27.60 -35.05 29.66
CA PHE A 3 26.81 -33.83 29.76
C PHE A 3 26.05 -33.66 28.44
N THR A 4 24.72 -33.72 28.49
CA THR A 4 23.87 -33.39 27.34
C THR A 4 23.62 -31.89 27.36
N THR A 5 24.40 -31.17 26.58
CA THR A 5 24.28 -29.72 26.40
C THR A 5 23.01 -29.42 25.60
N LEU A 6 21.94 -29.00 26.29
CA LEU A 6 20.76 -28.41 25.66
C LEU A 6 21.12 -26.99 25.20
N ALA A 7 21.37 -26.83 23.90
CA ALA A 7 21.52 -25.51 23.31
C ALA A 7 20.17 -24.77 23.39
N PRO A 8 20.10 -23.54 23.92
CA PRO A 8 18.88 -22.76 23.91
C PRO A 8 18.58 -22.37 22.46
N ALA A 9 17.43 -22.81 21.96
CA ALA A 9 16.88 -22.30 20.71
C ALA A 9 16.59 -20.80 20.92
N ILE A 10 17.46 -19.95 20.38
CA ILE A 10 17.23 -18.51 20.29
C ILE A 10 16.08 -18.33 19.30
N ILE A 11 14.87 -18.19 19.83
CA ILE A 11 13.70 -17.76 19.06
C ILE A 11 13.96 -16.31 18.70
N THR A 12 14.53 -16.07 17.52
CA THR A 12 14.57 -14.73 16.94
C THR A 12 13.13 -14.33 16.68
N LEU A 13 12.59 -13.46 17.53
CA LEU A 13 11.35 -12.73 17.28
C LEU A 13 11.59 -11.90 16.02
N LEU A 14 11.27 -12.46 14.86
CA LEU A 14 11.12 -11.71 13.62
C LEU A 14 10.03 -10.67 13.89
N HIS A 15 10.46 -9.45 14.20
CA HIS A 15 9.58 -8.29 14.15
C HIS A 15 9.21 -8.14 12.68
N SER A 16 8.07 -8.73 12.30
CA SER A 16 7.57 -8.69 10.93
C SER A 16 7.30 -7.23 10.58
N THR A 17 8.22 -6.60 9.86
CA THR A 17 8.02 -5.28 9.22
C THR A 17 7.10 -5.43 8.01
N ALA A 18 6.11 -6.32 8.09
CA ALA A 18 5.26 -6.67 6.99
C ALA A 18 4.36 -5.47 6.65
N TYR A 19 4.45 -5.02 5.41
CA TYR A 19 3.47 -4.11 4.84
C TYR A 19 2.24 -4.93 4.49
N ALA A 20 1.06 -4.42 4.83
CA ALA A 20 -0.15 -4.89 4.18
C ALA A 20 -0.20 -4.25 2.79
N SER A 21 -0.33 -5.04 1.72
CA SER A 21 -0.51 -4.54 0.36
C SER A 21 -1.93 -4.81 -0.12
N LEU A 22 -2.58 -3.79 -0.68
CA LEU A 22 -3.93 -3.86 -1.23
C LEU A 22 -3.95 -3.31 -2.65
N ALA A 23 -4.63 -4.00 -3.56
CA ALA A 23 -4.90 -3.48 -4.90
C ALA A 23 -6.09 -2.51 -4.85
N GLY A 24 -5.93 -1.33 -5.44
CA GLY A 24 -6.96 -0.31 -5.50
C GLY A 24 -7.59 -0.16 -6.89
N VAL A 25 -8.79 0.40 -6.93
CA VAL A 25 -9.51 0.83 -8.15
C VAL A 25 -9.78 2.33 -8.11
N PRO A 26 -10.03 2.99 -9.27
CA PRO A 26 -10.31 4.41 -9.29
C PRO A 26 -11.55 4.76 -8.46
N CYS A 27 -11.50 5.88 -7.76
CA CYS A 27 -12.66 6.41 -7.06
C CYS A 27 -13.67 7.06 -8.01
N CYS A 28 -14.87 7.32 -7.48
CA CYS A 28 -15.85 8.17 -8.15
C CYS A 28 -15.41 9.64 -8.12
N GLN A 29 -15.91 10.44 -9.05
CA GLN A 29 -15.53 11.85 -9.15
C GLN A 29 -15.86 12.64 -7.86
N SER A 30 -16.96 12.31 -7.18
CA SER A 30 -17.35 12.89 -5.90
C SER A 30 -16.30 12.69 -4.81
N ASP A 31 -15.80 11.47 -4.65
CA ASP A 31 -14.78 11.12 -3.65
C ASP A 31 -13.45 11.84 -3.93
N ILE A 32 -13.06 11.95 -5.20
CA ILE A 32 -11.85 12.68 -5.59
C ILE A 32 -11.97 14.17 -5.23
N ASN A 33 -13.13 14.78 -5.49
CA ASN A 33 -13.37 16.18 -5.15
C ASN A 33 -13.28 16.42 -3.64
N LEU A 34 -13.81 15.48 -2.84
CA LEU A 34 -13.67 15.51 -1.39
C LEU A 34 -12.19 15.42 -0.98
N CYS A 35 -11.43 14.47 -1.53
CA CYS A 35 -10.01 14.32 -1.21
C CYS A 35 -9.16 15.52 -1.61
N LYS A 36 -9.44 16.16 -2.75
CA LYS A 36 -8.74 17.38 -3.20
C LYS A 36 -8.98 18.60 -2.33
N SER A 37 -10.06 18.59 -1.53
CA SER A 37 -10.31 19.67 -0.56
C SER A 37 -9.31 19.64 0.60
N PHE A 38 -8.55 18.56 0.76
CA PHE A 38 -7.47 18.44 1.72
C PHE A 38 -6.13 18.69 1.04
N SER A 39 -5.39 19.71 1.48
CA SER A 39 -4.14 20.16 0.83
C SER A 39 -3.00 19.15 0.87
N ASP A 40 -3.07 18.15 1.74
CA ASP A 40 -2.07 17.11 1.95
C ASP A 40 -2.45 15.77 1.31
N ARG A 41 -3.39 15.76 0.35
CA ARG A 41 -3.83 14.56 -0.39
C ARG A 41 -3.54 14.73 -1.88
N GLU A 42 -3.06 13.66 -2.51
CA GLU A 42 -2.79 13.66 -3.95
C GLU A 42 -4.02 13.21 -4.76
N GLY A 43 -4.86 12.36 -4.19
CA GLY A 43 -6.02 11.85 -4.88
C GLY A 43 -6.81 10.84 -4.06
N CYS A 44 -7.56 9.98 -4.75
CA CYS A 44 -8.39 8.97 -4.13
C CYS A 44 -8.17 7.59 -4.76
N VAL A 45 -8.10 6.58 -3.91
CA VAL A 45 -8.10 5.18 -4.32
C VAL A 45 -9.17 4.43 -3.53
N LYS A 46 -10.01 3.68 -4.23
CA LYS A 46 -11.02 2.84 -3.60
C LYS A 46 -10.46 1.43 -3.41
N VAL A 47 -10.58 0.91 -2.20
CA VAL A 47 -10.16 -0.45 -1.83
C VAL A 47 -11.38 -1.16 -1.25
N GLY A 48 -11.82 -2.24 -1.91
CA GLY A 48 -13.14 -2.81 -1.65
C GLY A 48 -14.23 -1.76 -1.90
N ASP A 49 -15.11 -1.56 -0.92
CA ASP A 49 -16.20 -0.55 -0.99
C ASP A 49 -15.83 0.80 -0.36
N ARG A 50 -14.58 0.97 0.07
CA ARG A 50 -14.15 2.17 0.81
C ARG A 50 -13.22 3.05 -0.02
N PRO A 51 -13.55 4.34 -0.24
CA PRO A 51 -12.62 5.31 -0.79
C PRO A 51 -11.61 5.75 0.27
N TYR A 52 -10.34 5.86 -0.13
CA TYR A 52 -9.25 6.40 0.68
C TYR A 52 -8.66 7.60 -0.02
N CYS A 53 -8.54 8.73 0.69
CA CYS A 53 -7.66 9.81 0.25
C CYS A 53 -6.22 9.40 0.51
N VAL A 54 -5.38 9.48 -0.52
CA VAL A 54 -4.02 8.94 -0.46
C VAL A 54 -2.95 9.95 -0.85
N VAL A 55 -1.72 9.63 -0.47
CA VAL A 55 -0.49 10.29 -0.88
C VAL A 55 0.47 9.26 -1.46
N SER A 56 1.39 9.70 -2.33
CA SER A 56 2.43 8.84 -2.89
C SER A 56 3.24 8.20 -1.77
N ASN A 57 3.40 6.89 -1.83
CA ASN A 57 4.25 6.15 -0.91
C ASN A 57 5.60 5.88 -1.56
N LYS A 58 6.63 6.60 -1.07
CA LYS A 58 8.01 6.49 -1.56
C LYS A 58 8.81 5.41 -0.83
N ASP A 59 8.19 4.66 0.06
CA ASP A 59 8.85 3.56 0.77
C ASP A 59 9.26 2.46 -0.23
N PRO A 60 10.55 2.09 -0.31
CA PRO A 60 11.04 1.11 -1.28
C PRO A 60 10.42 -0.27 -1.07
N THR A 61 10.03 -0.62 0.16
CA THR A 61 9.37 -1.90 0.48
C THR A 61 7.97 -1.93 -0.10
N CYS A 62 7.19 -0.86 0.08
CA CYS A 62 5.86 -0.75 -0.51
C CYS A 62 5.92 -0.76 -2.05
N ILE A 63 6.89 -0.04 -2.63
CA ILE A 63 7.11 -0.06 -4.08
C ILE A 63 7.47 -1.47 -4.58
N ALA A 64 8.34 -2.18 -3.86
CA ALA A 64 8.72 -3.55 -4.19
C ALA A 64 7.52 -4.50 -4.11
N GLU A 65 6.70 -4.42 -3.07
CA GLU A 65 5.44 -5.15 -2.93
C GLU A 65 4.53 -4.88 -4.13
N CYS A 66 4.28 -3.61 -4.45
CA CYS A 66 3.44 -3.25 -5.59
C CYS A 66 3.98 -3.75 -6.93
N LYS A 67 5.28 -4.00 -7.07
CA LYS A 67 5.88 -4.58 -8.28
C LYS A 67 5.84 -6.11 -8.27
N ALA A 68 6.03 -6.74 -7.12
CA ALA A 68 6.09 -8.19 -6.98
C ALA A 68 4.77 -8.89 -7.33
N HIS A 69 3.63 -8.25 -7.03
CA HIS A 69 2.29 -8.81 -7.32
C HIS A 69 1.82 -8.57 -8.76
N THR A 70 2.74 -8.25 -9.68
CA THR A 70 2.40 -7.82 -11.04
C THR A 70 3.05 -8.77 -12.05
N LYS A 71 2.22 -9.42 -12.87
CA LYS A 71 2.74 -10.20 -13.99
C LYS A 71 3.22 -9.22 -15.08
N PRO A 72 4.40 -9.43 -15.69
CA PRO A 72 4.84 -8.65 -16.83
C PRO A 72 3.81 -8.76 -18.00
N PRO A 73 3.69 -7.72 -18.87
CA PRO A 73 4.56 -6.55 -18.97
C PRO A 73 4.14 -5.45 -18.00
N VAL A 74 5.16 -4.82 -17.40
CA VAL A 74 5.06 -3.83 -16.33
C VAL A 74 4.33 -2.59 -16.84
N HIS A 75 3.01 -2.51 -16.64
CA HIS A 75 2.38 -1.19 -16.58
C HIS A 75 2.97 -0.46 -15.37
N GLU A 76 3.19 0.84 -15.46
CA GLU A 76 3.64 1.63 -14.31
C GLU A 76 2.64 1.42 -13.16
N TRP A 77 3.12 0.86 -12.06
CA TRP A 77 2.34 0.74 -10.84
C TRP A 77 2.67 1.91 -9.93
N TRP A 78 1.63 2.52 -9.38
CA TRP A 78 1.76 3.57 -8.39
C TRP A 78 1.51 2.99 -7.00
N ALA A 79 2.40 3.35 -6.09
CA ALA A 79 2.34 2.98 -4.68
C ALA A 79 1.85 4.18 -3.88
N TYR A 80 0.82 3.95 -3.07
CA TYR A 80 0.14 4.96 -2.27
C TYR A 80 0.03 4.50 -0.82
N LYS A 81 -0.27 5.44 0.07
CA LYS A 81 -0.67 5.15 1.43
C LYS A 81 -1.75 6.13 1.90
N PRO A 82 -2.65 5.71 2.79
CA PRO A 82 -3.38 6.67 3.58
C PRO A 82 -2.40 7.46 4.47
N PRO A 83 -2.66 8.74 4.70
CA PRO A 83 -1.76 9.67 5.40
C PRO A 83 -1.42 9.26 6.83
N ASN A 84 -2.34 8.56 7.49
CA ASN A 84 -2.22 8.12 8.88
C ASN A 84 -1.99 6.59 8.97
N GLN A 85 -1.59 5.93 7.88
CA GLN A 85 -1.39 4.48 7.83
C GLN A 85 -0.10 4.14 7.09
N ASP A 86 1.05 4.39 7.73
CA ASP A 86 2.37 4.22 7.11
C ASP A 86 2.71 2.78 6.72
N ARG A 87 2.06 1.79 7.35
CA ARG A 87 2.25 0.36 7.07
C ARG A 87 1.25 -0.23 6.07
N LEU A 88 0.35 0.60 5.54
CA LEU A 88 -0.55 0.19 4.47
C LEU A 88 -0.02 0.67 3.12
N CYS A 89 0.25 -0.29 2.24
CA CYS A 89 0.65 -0.07 0.87
C CYS A 89 -0.57 -0.27 -0.05
N VAL A 90 -0.95 0.76 -0.80
CA VAL A 90 -2.04 0.69 -1.76
C VAL A 90 -1.46 0.75 -3.17
N CYS A 91 -1.61 -0.33 -3.91
CA CYS A 91 -1.04 -0.52 -5.24
C CYS A 91 -2.10 -0.30 -6.32
N THR A 92 -1.78 0.51 -7.33
CA THR A 92 -2.72 0.85 -8.40
C THR A 92 -2.05 0.87 -9.77
N ARG A 93 -2.85 0.66 -10.81
CA ARG A 93 -2.45 0.76 -12.23
C ARG A 93 -2.91 2.07 -12.88
N PHE A 94 -3.20 3.07 -12.05
CA PHE A 94 -3.61 4.41 -12.47
C PHE A 94 -3.08 5.40 -11.44
N GLN A 95 -2.92 6.66 -11.82
CA GLN A 95 -2.59 7.72 -10.85
C GLN A 95 -3.81 8.04 -10.01
N ALA A 96 -3.68 8.09 -8.68
CA ALA A 96 -4.78 8.44 -7.78
C ALA A 96 -5.39 9.83 -8.05
N ALA A 97 -4.62 10.72 -8.69
CA ALA A 97 -5.05 12.06 -9.10
C ALA A 97 -5.81 12.08 -10.44
N ALA A 98 -5.85 10.96 -11.17
CA ALA A 98 -6.53 10.84 -12.46
C ALA A 98 -8.03 11.14 -12.30
N PRO A 99 -8.72 11.56 -13.39
CA PRO A 99 -10.17 11.75 -13.36
C PRO A 99 -10.87 10.50 -12.82
N GLY A 100 -11.87 10.72 -11.96
CA GLY A 100 -12.62 9.62 -11.36
C GLY A 100 -13.54 8.97 -12.37
N LEU A 101 -14.07 7.81 -12.00
CA LEU A 101 -15.19 7.24 -12.71
C LEU A 101 -16.40 8.17 -12.57
N LYS A 102 -17.21 8.24 -13.63
CA LYS A 102 -18.58 8.77 -13.53
C LYS A 102 -19.42 7.73 -12.82
N CYS A 103 -19.46 7.88 -11.51
CA CYS A 103 -20.51 7.42 -10.63
C CYS A 103 -21.26 8.68 -10.17
#